data_AF-X1RQ63-F1
#
_entry.id   AF-X1RQ63-F1
#
_cell.length_a   1.000
_cell.length_b   1.000
_cell.length_c   1.000
_cell.angle_alpha   90.00
_cell.angle_beta   90.00
_cell.angle_gamma   90.00
#
_symmetry.space_group_name_H-M   'P 1'
#
loop_
_entity.id
_entity.type
_entity.pdbx_description
1 polymer ?
#
loop_
_entity_poly.entity_id
_entity_poly.type
_entity_poly.pdbx_seq_one_letter_code
_entity_poly.pdbx_strand_id
1 'polypeptide(L)' 'KGKMKVLRIPDEEKAKGMMWVIYPITREGFKIIGFTELQIKQGKN' A
#
# COMPACT_ATOMS: atom_id res chain seq x y z
N LYS A 1 18.14 -6.27 -21.11
CA LYS A 1 16.77 -6.82 -20.92
C LYS A 1 16.24 -6.32 -19.58
N GLY A 2 15.49 -5.21 -19.57
CA GLY A 2 14.96 -4.60 -18.35
C GLY A 2 13.90 -5.51 -17.71
N LYS A 3 14.03 -5.80 -16.41
CA LYS A 3 13.02 -6.54 -15.66
C LYS A 3 11.83 -5.61 -15.44
N MET A 4 10.81 -5.75 -16.28
CA MET A 4 9.52 -5.09 -16.10
C MET A 4 8.90 -5.65 -14.81
N LYS A 5 8.92 -4.86 -13.73
CA LYS A 5 8.18 -5.18 -12.50
C LYS A 5 6.70 -4.98 -12.83
N VAL A 6 6.06 -6.07 -13.28
CA VAL A 6 4.60 -6.13 -13.41
C VAL A 6 4.03 -5.83 -12.03
N LEU A 7 3.36 -4.68 -11.90
CA LEU A 7 2.55 -4.36 -10.73
C LEU A 7 1.42 -5.39 -10.71
N ARG A 8 1.61 -6.49 -9.96
CA ARG A 8 0.56 -7.50 -9.76
C ARG A 8 -0.54 -6.84 -8.97
N ILE A 9 -1.56 -6.34 -9.66
CA ILE A 9 -2.84 -6.01 -9.04
C ILE A 9 -3.32 -7.33 -8.41
N PRO A 10 -3.52 -7.39 -7.08
CA PRO A 10 -4.03 -8.61 -6.46
C PRO A 10 -5.36 -8.97 -7.08
N ASP A 11 -5.58 -10.26 -7.35
CA ASP A 11 -6.88 -10.78 -7.78
C ASP A 11 -7.99 -10.15 -6.92
N GLU A 12 -9.11 -9.73 -7.52
CA GLU A 12 -10.16 -8.97 -6.83
C GLU A 12 -10.65 -9.67 -5.55
N GLU A 13 -10.64 -11.00 -5.52
CA GLU A 13 -10.94 -11.82 -4.34
C GLU A 13 -9.90 -11.71 -3.22
N LYS A 14 -8.61 -11.55 -3.55
CA LYS A 14 -7.54 -11.29 -2.57
C LYS A 14 -7.56 -9.85 -2.09
N ALA A 15 -7.95 -8.90 -2.95
CA ALA A 15 -8.10 -7.51 -2.60
C ALA A 15 -9.23 -7.29 -1.57
N LYS A 16 -10.33 -8.07 -1.65
CA LYS A 16 -11.46 -8.02 -0.70
C LYS A 16 -11.07 -8.31 0.75
N GLY A 17 -9.97 -9.02 1.01
CA GLY A 17 -9.44 -9.29 2.35
C GLY A 17 -8.23 -8.43 2.75
N MET A 18 -7.84 -7.46 1.91
CA MET A 18 -6.70 -6.59 2.14
C MET A 18 -7.20 -5.18 2.45
N MET A 19 -6.88 -4.71 3.65
CA MET A 19 -7.10 -3.31 4.01
C MET A 19 -5.86 -2.50 3.62
N TRP A 20 -6.06 -1.45 2.84
CA TRP A 20 -5.02 -0.55 2.41
C TRP A 20 -5.09 0.72 3.25
N VAL A 21 -4.00 1.07 3.91
CA VAL A 21 -3.90 2.31 4.68
C VAL A 21 -2.90 3.21 3.99
N ILE A 22 -3.37 4.34 3.48
CA ILE A 22 -2.52 5.39 2.93
C ILE A 22 -2.21 6.35 4.08
N TYR A 23 -0.94 6.52 4.43
CA TYR A 23 -0.53 7.48 5.45
C TYR A 23 0.47 8.50 4.92
N PRO A 24 0.34 9.78 5.34
CA PRO A 24 1.27 10.82 4.92
C PRO A 24 2.62 10.64 5.62
N ILE A 25 3.70 10.86 4.88
CA ILE A 25 5.05 11.01 5.41
C ILE A 25 5.24 12.49 5.69
N THR A 26 5.38 12.85 6.96
CA THR A 26 5.61 14.23 7.39
C THR A 26 7.07 14.47 7.73
N ARG A 27 7.61 15.61 7.31
CA ARG A 27 8.89 16.16 7.80
C ARG A 27 8.61 17.33 8.73
N GLU A 28 9.58 17.71 9.56
CA GLU A 28 9.50 18.77 10.58
C GLU A 28 8.51 19.90 10.22
N GLY A 29 7.58 20.19 11.12
CA GLY A 29 6.55 21.21 10.93
C GLY A 29 5.32 20.75 10.13
N PHE A 30 4.95 19.46 10.19
CA PHE A 30 3.73 18.90 9.56
C PHE A 30 3.69 19.00 8.02
N LYS A 31 4.83 19.24 7.37
CA LYS A 31 4.90 19.30 5.91
C LYS A 31 4.85 17.88 5.34
N ILE A 32 3.80 17.57 4.58
CA ILE A 32 3.67 16.30 3.87
C ILE A 32 4.70 16.28 2.73
N ILE A 33 5.62 15.31 2.78
CA ILE A 33 6.67 15.12 1.76
C ILE A 33 6.42 13.90 0.88
N GLY A 34 5.39 13.11 1.19
CA GLY A 34 4.99 11.94 0.42
C GLY A 34 3.85 11.18 1.09
N PHE A 35 3.44 10.10 0.44
CA PHE A 35 2.49 9.14 0.96
C PHE A 35 3.09 7.75 0.84
N THR A 36 2.70 6.86 1.73
CA THR A 36 3.10 5.46 1.69
C THR A 36 1.89 4.59 2.01
N GLU A 37 1.90 3.38 1.45
CA GLU A 37 0.79 2.45 1.47
C GLU A 37 1.16 1.25 2.35
N LEU A 38 0.37 1.03 3.39
CA LEU A 38 0.46 -0.18 4.22
C LEU A 38 -0.61 -1.18 3.78
N GLN A 39 -0.17 -2.39 3.42
CA GLN A 39 -1.07 -3.51 3.15
C GLN A 39 -1.28 -4.31 4.44
N ILE A 40 -2.48 -4.22 5.01
CA ILE A 40 -2.87 -4.99 6.19
C ILE A 40 -3.67 -6.20 5.71
N LYS A 41 -3.09 -7.39 5.89
CA LYS A 41 -3.78 -8.65 5.70
C LYS A 41 -4.72 -8.84 6.90
N GLN A 42 -6.03 -8.76 6.67
CA GLN A 42 -6.99 -9.07 7.74
C GLN A 42 -6.86 -10.56 8.09
N GLY A 43 -6.25 -10.85 9.25
CA GLY A 43 -6.24 -12.19 9.82
C GLY A 43 -7.65 -12.54 10.25
N LYS A 44 -8.19 -13.67 9.77
CA LYS A 44 -9.44 -14.23 10.28
C LYS A 44 -9.25 -14.50 11.78
N ASN A 45 -10.01 -13.80 12.62
CA ASN A 45 -10.25 -14.20 14.00
C ASN A 45 -11.46 -15.14 14.01
#